data_AF-A0A7S2M913-F1
#
_entry.id   AF-A0A7S2M913-F1
#
_cell.length_a   1.000
_cell.length_b   1.000
_cell.length_c   1.000
_cell.angle_alpha   90.00
_cell.angle_beta   90.00
_cell.angle_gamma   90.00
#
_symmetry.space_group_name_H-M   'P 1'
#
loop_
_entity.id
_entity.type
_entity.pdbx_description
1 polymer ?
#
loop_
_entity_poly.entity_id
_entity_poly.type
_entity_poly.pdbx_seq_one_letter_code
_entity_poly.pdbx_strand_id
1 'polypeptide(L)'
;RVYGELGTLYARCGGVFGVACFVDRCMDKWMGCPVLNANVRVTTWHQKAQRCGFKFLVVQIVCNLTGGPQSYTGRDMAHAHKHLNISESEWDKFMELFNEVCYEFGLPDDDIGDLNALLISMMDDCVVGPGERAPVDPGPLPPRGHSVYAQLGGVYPIALFADRLVDAMLADTREEVALPVDGQKRNEASLKYLFTELICNKSGGPEVITASDAFDETKLLLPASGWPVFLATAAHAADHFTNAMARNRLLQQVLPQLKSCIVDPSAAAPSPGALADARAAQVKDLASAAAGRMVSAAVIAARHAAPGAMVAARKRV
;
A
#
# COMPACT_ATOMS: atom_id res chain seq x y z
N ARG A 1 11.18 1.49 14.87
CA ARG A 1 10.34 1.39 16.09
C ARG A 1 8.89 1.31 15.63
N VAL A 2 8.34 0.10 15.51
CA VAL A 2 7.05 -0.15 14.82
C VAL A 2 5.86 0.54 15.49
N TYR A 3 5.94 0.74 16.81
CA TYR A 3 4.92 1.43 17.62
C TYR A 3 5.33 2.85 18.05
N GLY A 4 6.48 3.35 17.57
CA GLY A 4 6.97 4.68 17.93
C GLY A 4 7.44 4.79 19.37
N GLU A 5 7.57 6.03 19.85
CA GLU A 5 7.88 6.32 21.25
C GLU A 5 6.57 6.44 22.06
N LEU A 6 6.59 5.93 23.30
CA LEU A 6 5.47 6.07 24.23
C LEU A 6 5.14 7.56 24.43
N GLY A 7 3.85 7.88 24.41
CA GLY A 7 3.35 9.25 24.55
C GLY A 7 3.09 9.98 23.24
N THR A 8 3.63 9.49 22.11
CA THR A 8 3.29 10.03 20.78
C THR A 8 1.85 9.67 20.39
N LEU A 9 1.19 10.54 19.60
CA LEU A 9 -0.12 10.23 19.03
C LEU A 9 -0.06 8.97 18.15
N TYR A 10 1.05 8.77 17.43
CA TYR A 10 1.33 7.57 16.65
C TYR A 10 1.21 6.30 17.49
N ALA A 11 1.84 6.28 18.67
CA ALA A 11 1.78 5.14 19.59
C ALA A 11 0.35 4.91 20.10
N ARG A 12 -0.40 5.98 20.42
CA ARG A 12 -1.80 5.90 20.88
C ARG A 12 -2.74 5.40 19.78
N CYS A 13 -2.49 5.75 18.52
CA CYS A 13 -3.21 5.25 17.35
C CYS A 13 -2.79 3.83 16.90
N GLY A 14 -2.01 3.09 17.69
CA GLY A 14 -1.64 1.69 17.40
C GLY A 14 -0.46 1.54 16.42
N GLY A 15 0.34 2.58 16.24
CA GLY A 15 1.49 2.59 15.33
C GLY A 15 1.09 2.39 13.87
N VAL A 16 2.03 1.89 13.06
CA VAL A 16 1.80 1.72 11.61
C VAL A 16 0.63 0.79 11.30
N PHE A 17 0.37 -0.21 12.16
CA PHE A 17 -0.72 -1.16 11.96
C PHE A 17 -2.09 -0.49 12.07
N GLY A 18 -2.29 0.31 13.13
CA GLY A 18 -3.54 1.05 13.33
C GLY A 18 -3.71 2.15 12.29
N VAL A 19 -2.66 2.93 12.03
CA VAL A 19 -2.70 4.02 11.04
C VAL A 19 -2.97 3.48 9.62
N ALA A 20 -2.36 2.37 9.21
CA ALA A 20 -2.60 1.80 7.88
C ALA A 20 -4.05 1.39 7.67
N CYS A 21 -4.67 0.73 8.66
CA CYS A 21 -6.08 0.35 8.61
C CYS A 21 -7.02 1.56 8.62
N PHE A 22 -6.72 2.54 9.47
CA PHE A 22 -7.48 3.79 9.55
C PHE A 22 -7.46 4.56 8.22
N VAL A 23 -6.28 4.75 7.63
CA VAL A 23 -6.14 5.43 6.33
C VAL A 23 -6.83 4.65 5.21
N ASP A 24 -6.73 3.32 5.22
CA ASP A 24 -7.43 2.48 4.24
C ASP A 24 -8.95 2.74 4.26
N ARG A 25 -9.52 2.85 5.47
CA ARG A 25 -10.94 3.17 5.66
C ARG A 25 -11.30 4.62 5.26
N CYS A 26 -10.49 5.61 5.63
CA CYS A 26 -10.68 6.99 5.18
C CYS A 26 -10.71 7.09 3.66
N MET A 27 -9.80 6.37 3.01
CA MET A 27 -9.69 6.34 1.56
C MET A 27 -10.94 5.76 0.89
N ASP A 28 -11.56 4.72 1.44
CA ASP A 28 -12.83 4.21 0.93
C ASP A 28 -13.95 5.27 1.00
N LYS A 29 -14.04 6.00 2.12
CA LYS A 29 -15.03 7.07 2.32
C LYS A 29 -14.80 8.25 1.38
N TRP A 30 -13.57 8.76 1.30
CA TRP A 30 -13.23 9.91 0.46
C TRP A 30 -13.40 9.61 -1.02
N MET A 31 -12.89 8.47 -1.49
CA MET A 31 -13.00 8.09 -2.90
C MET A 31 -14.43 7.72 -3.31
N GLY A 32 -15.25 7.27 -2.37
CA GLY A 32 -16.66 6.97 -2.58
C GLY A 32 -17.60 8.17 -2.48
N CYS A 33 -17.13 9.34 -2.03
CA CYS A 33 -17.97 10.48 -1.73
C CYS A 33 -18.46 11.19 -3.01
N PRO A 34 -19.78 11.29 -3.28
CA PRO A 34 -20.29 12.00 -4.45
C PRO A 34 -19.97 13.51 -4.43
N VAL A 35 -19.91 14.12 -3.25
CA VAL A 35 -19.61 15.56 -3.09
C VAL A 35 -18.16 15.84 -3.52
N LEU A 36 -17.19 15.10 -2.98
CA LEU A 36 -15.78 15.25 -3.37
C LEU A 36 -15.56 14.91 -4.86
N ASN A 37 -16.30 13.92 -5.37
CA ASN A 37 -16.22 13.52 -6.77
C ASN A 37 -16.99 14.44 -7.74
N ALA A 38 -17.74 15.43 -7.25
CA ALA A 38 -18.32 16.46 -8.12
C ALA A 38 -17.22 17.36 -8.72
N ASN A 39 -16.09 17.49 -8.01
CA ASN A 39 -14.90 18.14 -8.53
C ASN A 39 -14.21 17.24 -9.58
N VAL A 40 -14.29 17.66 -10.84
CA VAL A 40 -13.72 16.90 -11.97
C VAL A 40 -12.21 16.70 -11.82
N ARG A 41 -11.47 17.63 -11.21
CA ARG A 41 -10.02 17.48 -11.00
C ARG A 41 -9.72 16.39 -10.00
N VAL A 42 -10.47 16.35 -8.90
CA VAL A 42 -10.40 15.29 -7.87
C VAL A 42 -10.82 13.94 -8.46
N THR A 43 -11.96 13.86 -9.14
CA THR A 43 -12.44 12.61 -9.76
C THR A 43 -11.50 12.06 -10.81
N THR A 44 -10.98 12.92 -11.69
CA THR A 44 -9.96 12.54 -12.69
C THR A 44 -8.75 11.92 -12.00
N TRP A 45 -8.35 12.46 -10.86
CA TRP A 45 -7.26 11.91 -10.07
C TRP A 45 -7.63 10.57 -9.41
N HIS A 46 -8.82 10.46 -8.79
CA HIS A 46 -9.35 9.23 -8.16
C HIS A 46 -9.52 8.04 -9.13
N GLN A 47 -9.67 8.31 -10.43
CA GLN A 47 -9.83 7.30 -11.48
C GLN A 47 -8.49 6.74 -11.99
N LYS A 48 -7.35 7.37 -11.67
CA LYS A 48 -6.03 6.87 -12.06
C LYS A 48 -5.65 5.62 -11.25
N ALA A 49 -4.82 4.75 -11.84
CA ALA A 49 -4.20 3.61 -11.17
C ALA A 49 -3.06 4.06 -10.20
N GLN A 50 -3.38 5.02 -9.33
CA GLN A 50 -2.46 5.64 -8.37
C GLN A 50 -2.92 5.46 -6.92
N ARG A 51 -4.03 4.77 -6.70
CA ARG A 51 -4.65 4.55 -5.37
C ARG A 51 -3.70 3.95 -4.36
N CYS A 52 -2.97 2.90 -4.74
CA CYS A 52 -2.06 2.19 -3.84
C CYS A 52 -0.92 3.12 -3.37
N GLY A 53 -0.32 3.87 -4.30
CA GLY A 53 0.71 4.85 -3.99
C GLY A 53 0.20 6.01 -3.14
N PHE A 54 -1.03 6.45 -3.38
CA PHE A 54 -1.64 7.46 -2.54
C PHE A 54 -1.90 6.97 -1.12
N LYS A 55 -2.52 5.80 -0.96
CA LYS A 55 -2.73 5.16 0.34
C LYS A 55 -1.41 5.09 1.11
N PHE A 56 -0.34 4.66 0.45
CA PHE A 56 1.00 4.62 1.05
C PHE A 56 1.49 6.00 1.53
N LEU A 57 1.37 7.04 0.70
CA LEU A 57 1.80 8.40 1.05
C LEU A 57 0.95 9.03 2.17
N VAL A 58 -0.36 8.73 2.21
CA VAL A 58 -1.25 9.18 3.29
C VAL A 58 -0.89 8.48 4.61
N VAL A 59 -0.59 7.17 4.58
CA VAL A 59 -0.07 6.49 5.78
C VAL A 59 1.24 7.12 6.24
N GLN A 60 2.18 7.38 5.32
CA GLN A 60 3.45 8.03 5.67
C GLN A 60 3.28 9.40 6.33
N ILE A 61 2.44 10.29 5.78
CA ILE A 61 2.28 11.64 6.35
C ILE A 61 1.59 11.59 7.71
N VAL A 62 0.55 10.76 7.87
CA VAL A 62 -0.12 10.60 9.17
C VAL A 62 0.86 10.04 10.19
N CYS A 63 1.63 9.00 9.83
CA CYS A 63 2.64 8.46 10.73
C CYS A 63 3.70 9.52 11.09
N ASN A 64 4.22 10.26 10.12
CA ASN A 64 5.24 11.28 10.35
C ASN A 64 4.75 12.40 11.27
N LEU A 65 3.55 12.94 11.01
CA LEU A 65 2.97 14.05 11.78
C LEU A 65 2.53 13.64 13.19
N THR A 66 2.21 12.36 13.40
CA THR A 66 1.79 11.85 14.72
C THR A 66 2.97 11.39 15.59
N GLY A 67 4.22 11.52 15.11
CA GLY A 67 5.44 11.17 15.86
C GLY A 67 5.99 9.76 15.58
N GLY A 68 5.53 9.12 14.50
CA GLY A 68 6.04 7.84 14.02
C GLY A 68 7.40 7.95 13.31
N PRO A 69 8.10 6.82 13.12
CA PRO A 69 9.44 6.79 12.49
C PRO A 69 9.44 7.04 10.97
N GLN A 70 8.26 7.08 10.34
CA GLN A 70 8.12 7.29 8.90
C GLN A 70 8.53 8.71 8.52
N SER A 71 9.17 8.85 7.36
CA SER A 71 9.41 10.16 6.73
C SER A 71 8.48 10.30 5.54
N TYR A 72 7.75 11.40 5.46
CA TYR A 72 6.91 11.68 4.29
C TYR A 72 7.77 11.97 3.05
N THR A 73 7.57 11.23 1.97
CA THR A 73 8.32 11.38 0.71
C THR A 73 7.48 11.97 -0.44
N GLY A 74 6.24 12.35 -0.16
CA GLY A 74 5.35 12.98 -1.14
C GLY A 74 5.67 14.45 -1.39
N ARG A 75 4.83 15.09 -2.21
CA ARG A 75 4.92 16.54 -2.45
C ARG A 75 4.42 17.30 -1.24
N ASP A 76 4.89 18.52 -1.05
CA ASP A 76 4.22 19.44 -0.13
C ASP A 76 2.74 19.63 -0.52
N MET A 77 1.94 20.01 0.47
CA MET A 77 0.49 20.03 0.35
C MET A 77 0.00 20.99 -0.74
N ALA A 78 0.65 22.15 -0.92
CA ALA A 78 0.32 23.12 -1.95
C ALA A 78 0.52 22.55 -3.36
N HIS A 79 1.67 21.96 -3.65
CA HIS A 79 1.92 21.34 -4.95
C HIS A 79 1.04 20.10 -5.18
N ALA A 80 0.68 19.38 -4.13
CA ALA A 80 -0.19 18.21 -4.22
C ALA A 80 -1.67 18.56 -4.47
N HIS A 81 -2.17 19.67 -3.91
CA HIS A 81 -3.62 19.88 -3.80
C HIS A 81 -4.15 21.18 -4.41
N LYS A 82 -3.45 22.32 -4.36
CA LYS A 82 -4.01 23.61 -4.83
C LYS A 82 -4.51 23.58 -6.28
N HIS A 83 -3.78 22.87 -7.15
CA HIS A 83 -4.18 22.73 -8.56
C HIS A 83 -5.48 21.93 -8.76
N LEU A 84 -5.95 21.20 -7.75
CA LEU A 84 -7.23 20.49 -7.76
C LEU A 84 -8.42 21.44 -7.52
N ASN A 85 -8.18 22.70 -7.16
CA ASN A 85 -9.20 23.71 -6.93
C ASN A 85 -10.26 23.24 -5.93
N ILE A 86 -9.79 22.71 -4.80
CA ILE A 86 -10.63 22.23 -3.70
C ILE A 86 -11.28 23.44 -3.03
N SER A 87 -12.60 23.42 -2.84
CA SER A 87 -13.31 24.49 -2.13
C SER A 87 -13.35 24.25 -0.62
N GLU A 88 -13.67 25.31 0.15
CA GLU A 88 -13.90 25.18 1.61
C GLU A 88 -14.99 24.14 1.93
N SER A 89 -16.09 24.12 1.17
CA SER A 89 -17.16 23.13 1.37
C SER A 89 -16.72 21.69 1.07
N GLU A 90 -15.81 21.50 0.11
CA GLU A 90 -15.22 20.18 -0.18
C GLU A 90 -14.27 19.76 0.95
N TRP A 91 -13.50 20.69 1.49
CA TRP A 91 -12.67 20.46 2.66
C TRP A 91 -13.49 20.09 3.91
N ASP A 92 -14.58 20.82 4.18
CA ASP A 92 -15.50 20.50 5.28
C ASP A 92 -16.05 19.08 5.14
N LYS A 93 -16.43 18.68 3.93
CA LYS A 93 -16.90 17.30 3.68
C LYS A 93 -15.79 16.26 3.85
N PHE A 94 -14.56 16.58 3.45
CA PHE A 94 -13.40 15.74 3.70
C PHE A 94 -13.16 15.53 5.22
N MET A 95 -13.25 16.60 6.01
CA MET A 95 -13.12 16.58 7.46
C MET A 95 -14.28 15.85 8.15
N GLU A 96 -15.51 16.00 7.66
CA GLU A 96 -16.68 15.26 8.17
C GLU A 96 -16.46 13.75 8.02
N LEU A 97 -16.05 13.28 6.84
CA LEU A 97 -15.78 11.87 6.56
C LEU A 97 -14.59 11.34 7.37
N PHE A 98 -13.57 12.17 7.59
CA PHE A 98 -12.45 11.83 8.46
C PHE A 98 -12.91 11.57 9.90
N ASN A 99 -13.73 12.47 10.45
CA ASN A 99 -14.28 12.35 11.79
C ASN A 99 -15.23 11.15 11.94
N GLU A 100 -16.05 10.85 10.92
CA GLU A 100 -16.84 9.61 10.89
C GLU A 100 -15.95 8.37 11.09
N VAL A 101 -14.82 8.29 10.39
CA VAL A 101 -13.89 7.15 10.52
C VAL A 101 -13.21 7.13 11.89
N CYS A 102 -12.89 8.30 12.46
CA CYS A 102 -12.36 8.38 13.82
C CYS A 102 -13.32 7.75 14.84
N TYR A 103 -14.63 8.05 14.74
CA TYR A 103 -15.64 7.44 15.59
C TYR A 103 -15.88 5.96 15.28
N GLU A 104 -15.83 5.54 14.00
CA GLU A 104 -15.89 4.12 13.61
C GLU A 104 -14.75 3.30 14.25
N PHE A 105 -13.57 3.91 14.40
CA PHE A 105 -12.39 3.30 15.05
C PHE A 105 -12.39 3.46 16.58
N GLY A 106 -13.37 4.18 17.15
CA GLY A 106 -13.48 4.39 18.59
C GLY A 106 -12.31 5.18 19.18
N LEU A 107 -11.74 6.11 18.42
CA LEU A 107 -10.65 6.95 18.91
C LEU A 107 -11.14 7.87 20.06
N PRO A 108 -10.33 8.11 21.11
CA PRO A 108 -10.67 9.08 22.15
C PRO A 108 -10.81 10.51 21.59
N ASP A 109 -11.71 11.31 22.15
CA ASP A 109 -11.97 12.68 21.68
C ASP A 109 -10.71 13.56 21.68
N ASP A 110 -9.80 13.39 22.65
CA ASP A 110 -8.52 14.10 22.71
C ASP A 110 -7.63 13.76 21.50
N ASP A 111 -7.58 12.47 21.10
CA ASP A 111 -6.81 12.02 19.92
C ASP A 111 -7.45 12.52 18.62
N ILE A 112 -8.79 12.57 18.56
CA ILE A 112 -9.54 13.15 17.44
C ILE A 112 -9.23 14.65 17.32
N GLY A 113 -9.17 15.36 18.45
CA GLY A 113 -8.77 16.77 18.52
C GLY A 113 -7.38 17.02 17.97
N ASP A 114 -6.39 16.24 18.42
CA ASP A 114 -5.01 16.33 17.94
C ASP A 114 -4.91 16.05 16.42
N LEU A 115 -5.59 14.99 15.94
CA LEU A 115 -5.63 14.65 14.52
C LEU A 115 -6.29 15.73 13.66
N ASN A 116 -7.40 16.31 14.13
CA ASN A 116 -8.06 17.42 13.44
C ASN A 116 -7.14 18.65 13.37
N ALA A 117 -6.41 18.97 14.45
CA ALA A 117 -5.47 20.08 14.44
C ALA A 117 -4.36 19.90 13.37
N LEU A 118 -3.86 18.67 13.21
CA LEU A 118 -2.90 18.35 12.15
C LEU A 118 -3.50 18.56 10.75
N LEU A 119 -4.71 18.07 10.49
CA LEU A 119 -5.37 18.27 9.19
C LEU A 119 -5.66 19.74 8.90
N ILE A 120 -6.23 20.47 9.88
CA ILE A 120 -6.55 21.90 9.76
C ILE A 120 -5.29 22.71 9.46
N SER A 121 -4.14 22.35 10.03
CA SER A 121 -2.88 23.04 9.74
C SER A 121 -2.45 22.99 8.26
N MET A 122 -2.99 22.05 7.48
CA MET A 122 -2.70 21.88 6.05
C MET A 122 -3.77 22.52 5.15
N MET A 123 -4.85 23.06 5.71
CA MET A 123 -6.02 23.57 4.96
C MET A 123 -5.62 24.66 3.96
N ASP A 124 -4.83 25.63 4.40
CA ASP A 124 -4.39 26.77 3.56
C ASP A 124 -3.60 26.33 2.34
N ASP A 125 -2.86 25.22 2.45
CA ASP A 125 -2.11 24.62 1.35
C ASP A 125 -2.98 23.71 0.47
N CYS A 126 -4.19 23.35 0.87
CA CYS A 126 -5.04 22.44 0.12
C CYS A 126 -6.19 23.13 -0.60
N VAL A 127 -6.79 24.13 0.05
CA VAL A 127 -8.04 24.78 -0.37
C VAL A 127 -7.76 26.04 -1.16
N VAL A 128 -8.50 26.29 -2.25
CA VAL A 128 -8.43 27.55 -2.99
C VAL A 128 -9.48 28.52 -2.42
N GLY A 129 -9.01 29.62 -1.83
CA GLY A 129 -9.88 30.58 -1.15
C GLY A 129 -10.69 31.47 -2.11
N PRO A 130 -11.67 32.24 -1.59
CA PRO A 130 -12.47 33.16 -2.40
C PRO A 130 -11.59 34.17 -3.16
N GLY A 131 -11.70 34.17 -4.49
CA GLY A 131 -10.93 35.06 -5.37
C GLY A 131 -9.50 34.62 -5.67
N GLU A 132 -9.03 33.54 -5.05
CA GLU A 132 -7.77 32.90 -5.42
C GLU A 132 -7.94 32.12 -6.74
N ARG A 133 -6.89 32.12 -7.57
CA ARG A 133 -6.86 31.30 -8.78
C ARG A 133 -6.02 30.07 -8.52
N ALA A 134 -6.62 28.89 -8.70
CA ALA A 134 -5.89 27.63 -8.63
C ALA A 134 -4.68 27.65 -9.60
N PRO A 135 -3.49 27.22 -9.14
CA PRO A 135 -2.34 27.07 -10.01
C PRO A 135 -2.59 25.99 -11.07
N VAL A 136 -1.75 25.99 -12.11
CA VAL A 136 -1.75 24.94 -13.13
C VAL A 136 -1.30 23.63 -12.50
N ASP A 137 -1.84 22.50 -12.99
CA ASP A 137 -1.37 21.16 -12.62
C ASP A 137 0.15 21.08 -12.84
N PRO A 138 0.95 20.81 -11.78
CA PRO A 138 2.40 20.75 -11.89
C PRO A 138 2.90 19.54 -12.71
N GLY A 139 2.00 18.68 -13.17
CA GLY A 139 2.33 17.48 -13.95
C GLY A 139 2.97 16.40 -13.09
N PRO A 140 3.40 15.27 -13.67
CA PRO A 140 4.09 14.21 -12.93
C PRO A 140 5.46 14.69 -12.40
N LEU A 141 5.83 14.25 -11.19
CA LEU A 141 7.16 14.46 -10.61
C LEU A 141 7.87 13.10 -10.55
N PRO A 142 8.51 12.68 -11.64
CA PRO A 142 9.21 11.40 -11.65
C PRO A 142 10.41 11.46 -10.70
N PRO A 143 10.71 10.37 -9.98
CA PRO A 143 11.93 10.27 -9.19
C PRO A 143 13.18 10.44 -10.07
N ARG A 144 14.17 11.14 -9.54
CA ARG A 144 15.44 11.39 -10.23
C ARG A 144 16.43 10.25 -9.99
N GLY A 145 17.39 10.09 -10.90
CA GLY A 145 18.53 9.17 -10.76
C GLY A 145 18.39 7.87 -11.54
N HIS A 146 19.27 6.91 -11.22
CA HIS A 146 19.42 5.65 -11.95
C HIS A 146 19.14 4.41 -11.11
N SER A 147 18.57 4.59 -9.91
CA SER A 147 18.16 3.49 -9.06
C SER A 147 17.03 2.68 -9.70
N VAL A 148 16.84 1.44 -9.25
CA VAL A 148 15.70 0.62 -9.68
C VAL A 148 14.39 1.34 -9.36
N TYR A 149 14.31 1.97 -8.18
CA TYR A 149 13.18 2.80 -7.76
C TYR A 149 12.86 3.89 -8.79
N ALA A 150 13.87 4.69 -9.17
CA ALA A 150 13.69 5.78 -10.11
C ALA A 150 13.21 5.27 -11.49
N GLN A 151 13.80 4.17 -11.95
CA GLN A 151 13.50 3.58 -13.27
C GLN A 151 12.18 2.80 -13.32
N LEU A 152 11.64 2.39 -12.17
CA LEU A 152 10.30 1.85 -12.05
C LEU A 152 9.21 2.94 -11.97
N GLY A 153 9.59 4.21 -11.79
CA GLY A 153 8.66 5.34 -11.67
C GLY A 153 8.29 5.71 -10.23
N GLY A 154 9.00 5.16 -9.24
CA GLY A 154 8.87 5.52 -7.83
C GLY A 154 7.72 4.85 -7.11
N VAL A 155 7.27 5.47 -6.02
CA VAL A 155 6.34 4.87 -5.05
C VAL A 155 5.02 4.41 -5.67
N TYR A 156 4.43 5.15 -6.61
CA TYR A 156 3.11 4.82 -7.16
C TYR A 156 3.06 3.45 -7.87
N PRO A 157 3.89 3.19 -8.90
CA PRO A 157 3.88 1.90 -9.57
C PRO A 157 4.48 0.77 -8.70
N ILE A 158 5.34 1.08 -7.72
CA ILE A 158 5.84 0.09 -6.75
C ILE A 158 4.74 -0.32 -5.77
N ALA A 159 3.96 0.63 -5.25
CA ALA A 159 2.83 0.34 -4.38
C ALA A 159 1.76 -0.50 -5.10
N LEU A 160 1.51 -0.25 -6.39
CA LEU A 160 0.63 -1.11 -7.19
C LEU A 160 1.18 -2.54 -7.32
N PHE A 161 2.49 -2.69 -7.52
CA PHE A 161 3.14 -4.01 -7.53
C PHE A 161 2.98 -4.72 -6.18
N ALA A 162 3.24 -4.02 -5.07
CA ALA A 162 3.12 -4.55 -3.72
C ALA A 162 1.67 -4.96 -3.40
N ASP A 163 0.71 -4.09 -3.70
CA ASP A 163 -0.72 -4.32 -3.52
C ASP A 163 -1.18 -5.58 -4.26
N ARG A 164 -0.86 -5.69 -5.56
CA ARG A 164 -1.16 -6.87 -6.40
C ARG A 164 -0.55 -8.16 -5.89
N LEU A 165 0.72 -8.11 -5.46
CA LEU A 165 1.44 -9.28 -4.97
C LEU A 165 0.87 -9.74 -3.63
N VAL A 166 0.69 -8.83 -2.67
CA VAL A 166 0.15 -9.15 -1.35
C VAL A 166 -1.28 -9.67 -1.47
N ASP A 167 -2.12 -9.08 -2.32
CA ASP A 167 -3.50 -9.57 -2.55
C ASP A 167 -3.53 -10.98 -3.14
N ALA A 168 -2.66 -11.27 -4.10
CA ALA A 168 -2.58 -12.60 -4.70
C ALA A 168 -2.09 -13.64 -3.68
N MET A 169 -1.13 -13.27 -2.82
CA MET A 169 -0.62 -14.15 -1.76
C MET A 169 -1.65 -14.37 -0.65
N LEU A 170 -2.37 -13.34 -0.22
CA LEU A 170 -3.45 -13.46 0.79
C LEU A 170 -4.64 -14.28 0.28
N ALA A 171 -4.90 -14.24 -1.03
CA ALA A 171 -5.93 -15.06 -1.64
C ALA A 171 -5.55 -16.55 -1.67
N ASP A 172 -4.27 -16.89 -1.68
CA ASP A 172 -3.80 -18.27 -1.74
C ASP A 172 -3.74 -18.91 -0.33
N THR A 173 -4.72 -19.76 -0.03
CA THR A 173 -4.90 -20.35 1.30
C THR A 173 -4.16 -21.67 1.51
N ARG A 174 -3.33 -22.10 0.55
CA ARG A 174 -2.53 -23.32 0.69
C ARG A 174 -1.48 -23.14 1.79
N GLU A 175 -1.31 -24.14 2.64
CA GLU A 175 -0.43 -24.08 3.82
C GLU A 175 1.01 -23.71 3.46
N GLU A 176 1.49 -24.07 2.26
CA GLU A 176 2.86 -23.79 1.84
C GLU A 176 3.12 -22.31 1.48
N VAL A 177 2.08 -21.49 1.34
CA VAL A 177 2.15 -20.08 0.89
C VAL A 177 1.27 -19.13 1.69
N ALA A 178 0.41 -19.64 2.57
CA ALA A 178 -0.52 -18.85 3.36
C ALA A 178 0.22 -17.83 4.23
N LEU A 179 -0.14 -16.56 4.08
CA LEU A 179 0.39 -15.48 4.92
C LEU A 179 -0.48 -15.37 6.19
N PRO A 180 0.10 -15.41 7.40
CA PRO A 180 -0.67 -15.30 8.62
C PRO A 180 -1.22 -13.88 8.77
N VAL A 181 -2.53 -13.78 9.00
CA VAL A 181 -3.27 -12.55 9.30
C VAL A 181 -4.04 -12.72 10.60
N ASP A 182 -4.19 -11.65 11.36
CA ASP A 182 -4.89 -11.65 12.66
C ASP A 182 -6.15 -10.77 12.66
N GLY A 183 -6.43 -10.08 11.54
CA GLY A 183 -7.55 -9.15 11.41
C GLY A 183 -7.43 -7.88 12.26
N GLN A 184 -6.33 -7.71 12.98
CA GLN A 184 -6.03 -6.55 13.81
C GLN A 184 -4.75 -5.88 13.31
N LYS A 185 -3.59 -6.36 13.73
CA LYS A 185 -2.30 -5.78 13.36
C LYS A 185 -1.89 -6.22 11.97
N ARG A 186 -1.86 -7.52 11.74
CA ARG A 186 -1.50 -8.15 10.47
C ARG A 186 -2.74 -8.28 9.59
N ASN A 187 -3.14 -7.15 9.02
CA ASN A 187 -4.22 -7.05 8.05
C ASN A 187 -3.69 -6.66 6.66
N GLU A 188 -4.55 -6.73 5.65
CA GLU A 188 -4.22 -6.40 4.25
C GLU A 188 -3.51 -5.03 4.11
N ALA A 189 -4.08 -3.97 4.69
CA ALA A 189 -3.56 -2.61 4.60
C ALA A 189 -2.14 -2.49 5.18
N SER A 190 -1.92 -3.04 6.37
CA SER A 190 -0.61 -3.00 7.04
C SER A 190 0.47 -3.76 6.27
N LEU A 191 0.16 -4.96 5.77
CA LEU A 191 1.12 -5.79 5.03
C LEU A 191 1.50 -5.12 3.71
N LYS A 192 0.53 -4.50 3.03
CA LYS A 192 0.77 -3.73 1.80
C LYS A 192 1.66 -2.52 2.06
N TYR A 193 1.41 -1.76 3.12
CA TYR A 193 2.25 -0.62 3.49
C TYR A 193 3.69 -1.06 3.77
N LEU A 194 3.88 -2.02 4.69
CA LEU A 194 5.19 -2.49 5.11
C LEU A 194 5.98 -3.11 3.95
N PHE A 195 5.32 -3.88 3.10
CA PHE A 195 5.96 -4.47 1.93
C PHE A 195 6.32 -3.41 0.88
N THR A 196 5.47 -2.39 0.65
CA THR A 196 5.78 -1.27 -0.25
C THR A 196 7.02 -0.52 0.23
N GLU A 197 7.08 -0.18 1.52
CA GLU A 197 8.21 0.50 2.14
C GLU A 197 9.53 -0.26 1.93
N LEU A 198 9.49 -1.57 2.15
CA LEU A 198 10.63 -2.47 1.98
C LEU A 198 11.15 -2.48 0.52
N ILE A 199 10.24 -2.60 -0.45
CA ILE A 199 10.61 -2.59 -1.88
C ILE A 199 11.15 -1.24 -2.30
N CYS A 200 10.50 -0.15 -1.89
CA CYS A 200 10.93 1.21 -2.18
C CYS A 200 12.36 1.46 -1.68
N ASN A 201 12.65 1.17 -0.40
CA ASN A 201 13.98 1.34 0.18
C ASN A 201 15.04 0.49 -0.55
N LYS A 202 14.81 -0.83 -0.70
CA LYS A 202 15.81 -1.72 -1.33
C LYS A 202 15.99 -1.49 -2.83
N SER A 203 15.03 -0.85 -3.48
CA SER A 203 15.17 -0.42 -4.88
C SER A 203 15.97 0.88 -5.01
N GLY A 204 16.43 1.48 -3.90
CA GLY A 204 17.16 2.75 -3.87
C GLY A 204 16.23 3.97 -3.90
N GLY A 205 15.05 3.85 -3.30
CA GLY A 205 14.11 4.95 -3.04
C GLY A 205 14.40 5.66 -1.72
N PRO A 206 13.78 6.83 -1.48
CA PRO A 206 13.94 7.62 -0.26
C PRO A 206 13.24 7.04 0.98
N GLU A 207 12.36 6.06 0.81
CA GLU A 207 11.56 5.48 1.89
C GLU A 207 12.46 4.77 2.91
N VAL A 208 12.13 4.89 4.19
CA VAL A 208 12.87 4.29 5.31
C VAL A 208 12.21 2.99 5.71
N ILE A 209 12.98 1.92 5.94
CA ILE A 209 12.43 0.68 6.51
C ILE A 209 12.17 0.89 8.00
N THR A 210 10.91 0.97 8.37
CA THR A 210 10.41 1.17 9.73
C THR A 210 10.14 -0.14 10.47
N ALA A 211 9.89 -1.21 9.70
CA ALA A 211 9.96 -2.60 10.12
C ALA A 211 11.38 -2.94 10.61
N SER A 212 11.54 -3.29 11.88
CA SER A 212 12.83 -3.75 12.39
C SER A 212 12.89 -5.27 12.29
N ASP A 213 14.06 -5.81 11.94
CA ASP A 213 14.31 -7.27 11.91
C ASP A 213 13.98 -7.98 13.23
N ALA A 214 13.87 -7.21 14.34
CA ALA A 214 13.48 -7.67 15.66
C ALA A 214 11.97 -7.93 15.83
N PHE A 215 11.11 -7.53 14.89
CA PHE A 215 9.65 -7.67 14.98
C PHE A 215 9.11 -8.49 13.81
N ASP A 216 8.98 -9.79 14.00
CA ASP A 216 8.46 -10.72 12.99
C ASP A 216 7.04 -10.36 12.51
N GLU A 217 6.23 -9.73 13.36
CA GLU A 217 4.89 -9.23 13.01
C GLU A 217 4.88 -8.19 11.87
N THR A 218 6.04 -7.61 11.52
CA THR A 218 6.18 -6.67 10.39
C THR A 218 6.56 -7.33 9.06
N LYS A 219 6.89 -8.62 9.07
CA LYS A 219 7.28 -9.38 7.87
C LYS A 219 6.03 -9.98 7.22
N LEU A 220 6.12 -10.41 5.96
CA LEU A 220 5.01 -11.19 5.38
C LEU A 220 4.84 -12.55 6.07
N LEU A 221 5.90 -13.10 6.68
CA LEU A 221 5.92 -14.42 7.31
C LEU A 221 5.54 -15.54 6.33
N LEU A 222 6.06 -15.44 5.11
CA LEU A 222 5.88 -16.46 4.09
C LEU A 222 6.59 -17.77 4.53
N PRO A 223 5.94 -18.95 4.49
CA PRO A 223 6.64 -20.21 4.71
C PRO A 223 7.81 -20.38 3.73
N ALA A 224 8.93 -20.95 4.18
CA ALA A 224 10.13 -21.09 3.35
C ALA A 224 9.88 -21.88 2.04
N SER A 225 8.97 -22.86 2.08
CA SER A 225 8.48 -23.63 0.93
C SER A 225 7.74 -22.77 -0.11
N GLY A 226 7.14 -21.67 0.31
CA GLY A 226 6.34 -20.77 -0.53
C GLY A 226 7.16 -19.80 -1.37
N TRP A 227 8.47 -19.71 -1.12
CA TRP A 227 9.37 -18.78 -1.83
C TRP A 227 9.32 -18.89 -3.37
N PRO A 228 9.31 -20.09 -3.99
CA PRO A 228 9.19 -20.20 -5.45
C PRO A 228 7.86 -19.67 -5.98
N VAL A 229 6.75 -19.92 -5.26
CA VAL A 229 5.42 -19.43 -5.64
C VAL A 229 5.38 -17.91 -5.53
N PHE A 230 5.93 -17.36 -4.45
CA PHE A 230 6.04 -15.91 -4.27
C PHE A 230 6.77 -15.21 -5.43
N LEU A 231 7.91 -15.76 -5.88
CA LEU A 231 8.64 -15.19 -7.03
C LEU A 231 7.85 -15.29 -8.35
N ALA A 232 7.12 -16.38 -8.56
CA ALA A 232 6.26 -16.54 -9.73
C ALA A 232 5.09 -15.54 -9.70
N THR A 233 4.41 -15.39 -8.56
CA THR A 233 3.35 -14.40 -8.34
C THR A 233 3.87 -12.97 -8.54
N ALA A 234 5.07 -12.67 -8.04
CA ALA A 234 5.71 -11.38 -8.23
C ALA A 234 5.95 -11.06 -9.72
N ALA A 235 6.34 -12.04 -10.54
CA ALA A 235 6.50 -11.83 -11.98
C ALA A 235 5.19 -11.41 -12.66
N HIS A 236 4.05 -11.96 -12.23
CA HIS A 236 2.72 -11.57 -12.71
C HIS A 236 2.29 -10.19 -12.20
N ALA A 237 2.55 -9.89 -10.92
CA ALA A 237 2.22 -8.60 -10.33
C ALA A 237 3.02 -7.42 -10.94
N ALA A 238 4.13 -7.70 -11.60
CA ALA A 238 5.07 -6.73 -12.16
C ALA A 238 4.82 -6.39 -13.65
N ASP A 239 3.74 -6.89 -14.26
CA ASP A 239 3.48 -6.74 -15.70
C ASP A 239 3.25 -5.28 -16.15
N HIS A 240 2.84 -4.39 -15.26
CA HIS A 240 2.58 -2.97 -15.54
C HIS A 240 3.86 -2.14 -15.64
N PHE A 241 5.01 -2.66 -15.21
CA PHE A 241 6.28 -1.97 -15.37
C PHE A 241 6.74 -2.01 -16.83
N THR A 242 6.73 -0.86 -17.49
CA THR A 242 7.13 -0.71 -18.90
C THR A 242 8.65 -0.82 -19.10
N ASN A 243 9.46 -0.46 -18.11
CA ASN A 243 10.91 -0.62 -18.16
C ASN A 243 11.30 -2.08 -17.82
N ALA A 244 11.45 -2.91 -18.85
CA ALA A 244 11.78 -4.33 -18.71
C ALA A 244 13.10 -4.57 -17.94
N MET A 245 14.11 -3.73 -18.12
CA MET A 245 15.40 -3.87 -17.44
C MET A 245 15.30 -3.56 -15.94
N ALA A 246 14.53 -2.53 -15.56
CA ALA A 246 14.25 -2.24 -14.16
C ALA A 246 13.39 -3.32 -13.51
N ARG A 247 12.35 -3.79 -14.22
CA ARG A 247 11.50 -4.91 -13.79
C ARG A 247 12.31 -6.18 -13.53
N ASN A 248 13.20 -6.56 -14.44
CA ASN A 248 14.03 -7.76 -14.26
C ASN A 248 14.99 -7.61 -13.07
N ARG A 249 15.56 -6.42 -12.83
CA ARG A 249 16.37 -6.16 -11.64
C ARG A 249 15.56 -6.24 -10.34
N LEU A 250 14.33 -5.71 -10.32
CA LEU A 250 13.43 -5.87 -9.18
C LEU A 250 13.23 -7.37 -8.86
N LEU A 251 12.84 -8.16 -9.86
CA LEU A 251 12.49 -9.56 -9.68
C LEU A 251 13.70 -10.47 -9.38
N GLN A 252 14.84 -10.24 -10.04
CA GLN A 252 16.00 -11.14 -10.01
C GLN A 252 17.11 -10.70 -9.05
N GLN A 253 17.09 -9.45 -8.58
CA GLN A 253 18.13 -8.90 -7.70
C GLN A 253 17.55 -8.37 -6.40
N VAL A 254 16.56 -7.47 -6.47
CA VAL A 254 15.98 -6.84 -5.27
C VAL A 254 15.19 -7.83 -4.43
N LEU A 255 14.24 -8.58 -5.01
CA LEU A 255 13.43 -9.55 -4.26
C LEU A 255 14.27 -10.65 -3.59
N PRO A 256 15.28 -11.28 -4.23
CA PRO A 256 16.13 -12.25 -3.56
C PRO A 256 16.86 -11.70 -2.33
N GLN A 257 17.30 -10.43 -2.36
CA GLN A 257 17.94 -9.78 -1.21
C GLN A 257 16.98 -9.57 -0.04
N LEU A 258 15.68 -9.54 -0.31
CA LEU A 258 14.62 -9.35 0.69
C LEU A 258 14.12 -10.63 1.32
N LYS A 259 14.63 -11.80 0.90
CA LYS A 259 14.12 -13.10 1.35
C LYS A 259 14.05 -13.22 2.88
N SER A 260 15.08 -12.80 3.61
CA SER A 260 15.12 -12.86 5.08
C SER A 260 14.12 -11.90 5.76
N CYS A 261 13.67 -10.87 5.06
CA CYS A 261 12.68 -9.91 5.54
C CYS A 261 11.24 -10.32 5.19
N ILE A 262 11.08 -11.36 4.34
CA ILE A 262 9.78 -11.84 3.83
C ILE A 262 9.43 -13.20 4.44
N VAL A 263 10.39 -14.11 4.47
CA VAL A 263 10.20 -15.50 4.90
C VAL A 263 10.16 -15.58 6.43
N ASP A 264 9.30 -16.46 6.94
CA ASP A 264 9.20 -16.76 8.37
C ASP A 264 10.53 -17.37 8.87
N PRO A 265 11.23 -16.70 9.82
CA PRO A 265 12.49 -17.20 10.37
C PRO A 265 12.33 -18.45 11.24
N SER A 266 11.11 -18.74 11.71
CA SER A 266 10.80 -19.90 12.57
C SER A 266 10.48 -21.17 11.77
N ALA A 267 10.28 -21.07 10.45
CA ALA A 267 10.05 -22.22 9.59
C ALA A 267 11.31 -23.08 9.51
N ALA A 268 11.35 -24.17 10.29
CA ALA A 268 12.42 -25.16 10.25
C ALA A 268 12.63 -25.66 8.80
N ALA A 269 13.89 -25.93 8.43
CA ALA A 269 14.20 -26.58 7.17
C ALA A 269 13.40 -27.90 7.06
N PRO A 270 12.79 -28.21 5.90
CA PRO A 270 11.97 -29.40 5.77
C PRO A 270 12.80 -30.64 6.11
N SER A 271 12.23 -31.53 6.92
CA SER A 271 12.86 -32.79 7.31
C SER A 271 13.15 -33.63 6.05
N PRO A 272 14.25 -34.41 6.01
CA PRO A 272 14.67 -35.15 4.81
C PRO A 272 13.60 -36.10 4.24
N GLY A 273 12.65 -36.55 5.07
CA GLY A 273 11.51 -37.38 4.64
C GLY A 273 10.46 -36.63 3.82
N ALA A 274 10.22 -35.34 4.10
CA ALA A 274 9.26 -34.53 3.35
C ALA A 274 9.74 -34.22 1.92
N LEU A 275 11.05 -34.21 1.67
CA LEU A 275 11.63 -34.05 0.32
C LEU A 275 11.42 -35.26 -0.57
N ALA A 276 11.29 -36.47 -0.01
CA ALA A 276 11.04 -37.69 -0.76
C ALA A 276 9.58 -37.77 -1.22
N ASP A 277 8.63 -37.40 -0.35
CA ASP A 277 7.20 -37.34 -0.68
C ASP A 277 6.88 -36.15 -1.63
N ALA A 278 7.58 -35.02 -1.47
CA ALA A 278 7.46 -33.88 -2.40
C ALA A 278 8.00 -34.19 -3.81
N ARG A 279 9.00 -35.07 -3.94
CA ARG A 279 9.48 -35.58 -5.25
C ARG A 279 8.51 -36.55 -5.91
N ALA A 280 7.70 -37.28 -5.13
CA ALA A 280 6.62 -38.12 -5.67
C ALA A 280 5.40 -37.27 -6.10
N ALA A 281 5.18 -36.11 -5.47
CA ALA A 281 4.16 -35.13 -5.87
C ALA A 281 4.61 -34.22 -7.06
N GLN A 282 5.87 -34.31 -7.50
CA GLN A 282 6.43 -33.56 -8.63
C GLN A 282 5.98 -34.10 -10.01
N VAL A 283 4.68 -34.33 -10.22
CA VAL A 283 4.11 -34.33 -11.58
C VAL A 283 2.69 -33.78 -11.53
N LYS A 284 2.59 -32.46 -11.32
CA LYS A 284 1.47 -31.61 -11.78
C LYS A 284 1.95 -30.16 -11.72
N ASP A 285 2.85 -29.87 -12.66
CA ASP A 285 3.16 -28.58 -13.26
C ASP A 285 3.12 -27.33 -12.33
N LEU A 286 4.29 -26.74 -12.08
CA LEU A 286 4.46 -25.46 -11.37
C LEU A 286 3.62 -24.33 -11.99
N ALA A 287 3.31 -24.38 -13.28
CA ALA A 287 2.41 -23.41 -13.91
C ALA A 287 0.94 -23.62 -13.52
N SER A 288 0.52 -24.84 -13.17
CA SER A 288 -0.83 -25.14 -12.67
C SER A 288 -1.03 -24.66 -11.23
N ALA A 289 0.01 -24.71 -10.39
CA ALA A 289 0.03 -24.10 -9.06
C ALA A 289 -0.01 -22.55 -9.10
N ALA A 290 0.54 -21.94 -10.15
CA ALA A 290 0.40 -20.52 -10.48
C ALA A 290 -0.90 -20.19 -11.25
N ALA A 291 -1.63 -21.19 -11.75
CA ALA A 291 -2.88 -21.02 -12.50
C ALA A 291 -4.14 -21.30 -11.66
N GLY A 292 -4.00 -21.54 -10.35
CA GLY A 292 -5.11 -21.81 -9.45
C GLY A 292 -6.06 -20.62 -9.28
N ARG A 293 -6.94 -20.38 -10.26
CA ARG A 293 -8.09 -19.44 -10.36
C ARG A 293 -7.94 -17.98 -9.85
N MET A 294 -6.91 -17.61 -9.10
CA MET A 294 -6.76 -16.32 -8.41
C MET A 294 -5.46 -15.58 -8.75
N VAL A 295 -4.49 -16.25 -9.39
CA VAL A 295 -3.14 -15.69 -9.65
C VAL A 295 -2.93 -15.34 -11.14
N SER A 296 -3.94 -15.51 -12.00
CA SER A 296 -3.81 -15.12 -13.41
C SER A 296 -3.68 -13.59 -13.53
N ALA A 297 -2.86 -13.12 -14.48
CA ALA A 297 -2.70 -11.69 -14.74
C ALA A 297 -4.06 -10.98 -14.96
N ALA A 298 -5.02 -11.68 -15.56
CA ALA A 298 -6.38 -11.17 -15.77
C ALA A 298 -7.17 -10.96 -14.47
N VAL A 299 -7.06 -11.86 -13.49
CA VAL A 299 -7.76 -11.72 -12.19
C VAL A 299 -7.15 -10.59 -11.36
N ILE A 300 -5.82 -10.49 -11.36
CA ILE A 300 -5.12 -9.40 -10.68
C ILE A 300 -5.47 -8.07 -11.36
N ALA A 301 -5.38 -7.97 -12.69
CA ALA A 301 -5.72 -6.74 -13.43
C ALA A 301 -7.19 -6.30 -13.23
N ALA A 302 -8.13 -7.24 -13.13
CA ALA A 302 -9.55 -6.92 -12.93
C ALA A 302 -9.84 -6.28 -11.57
N ARG A 303 -9.09 -6.62 -10.51
CA ARG A 303 -9.25 -6.03 -9.17
C ARG A 303 -8.75 -4.59 -9.07
N HIS A 304 -7.75 -4.21 -9.88
CA HIS A 304 -7.15 -2.87 -9.85
C HIS A 304 -7.50 -2.00 -11.08
N ALA A 305 -8.52 -2.40 -11.86
CA ALA A 305 -9.06 -1.58 -12.94
C ALA A 305 -9.76 -0.32 -12.40
N ALA A 306 -9.77 0.78 -13.17
CA ALA A 306 -10.43 2.02 -12.80
C ALA A 306 -11.92 1.78 -12.45
N PRO A 307 -12.48 2.45 -11.42
CA PRO A 307 -13.88 2.29 -11.03
C PRO A 307 -14.78 2.74 -12.19
N GLY A 308 -15.46 1.77 -12.79
CA GLY A 308 -16.24 1.93 -14.02
C GLY A 308 -16.35 0.60 -14.79
N ALA A 309 -15.35 -0.28 -14.64
CA ALA A 309 -15.40 -1.65 -15.20
C ALA A 309 -16.21 -2.64 -14.34
N MET A 310 -16.46 -2.32 -13.07
CA MET A 310 -16.99 -3.27 -12.07
C MET A 310 -18.53 -3.28 -11.93
N VAL A 311 -19.24 -2.32 -12.53
CA VAL A 311 -20.71 -2.26 -12.46
C VAL A 311 -21.38 -3.34 -13.33
N ALA A 312 -20.67 -3.87 -14.33
CA ALA A 312 -21.20 -4.92 -15.21
C ALA A 312 -21.03 -6.36 -14.67
N ALA A 313 -20.11 -6.59 -13.73
CA ALA A 313 -19.74 -7.95 -13.30
C ALA A 313 -20.54 -8.47 -12.09
N ARG A 314 -21.32 -7.62 -11.39
CA ARG A 314 -22.17 -8.02 -10.25
C ARG A 314 -23.62 -8.36 -10.61
N LYS A 315 -23.98 -8.42 -11.90
CA LYS A 315 -25.34 -8.75 -12.36
C LYS A 315 -25.47 -10.08 -13.12
N ARG A 316 -24.48 -10.97 -13.03
CA ARG A 316 -24.59 -12.35 -13.53
C ARG A 316 -23.88 -13.35 -12.61
N VAL A 317 -24.49 -13.61 -11.47
CA VAL A 317 -24.62 -14.95 -10.84
C VAL A 317 -25.99 -14.96 -10.19
#